data_AF-A0A9E3VSL0-F1
#
_entry.id   AF-A0A9E3VSL0-F1
#
_cell.length_a   1.000
_cell.length_b   1.000
_cell.length_c   1.000
_cell.angle_alpha   90.00
_cell.angle_beta   90.00
_cell.angle_gamma   90.00
#
_symmetry.space_group_name_H-M   'P 1'
#
loop_
_entity.id
_entity.type
_entity.pdbx_description
1 polymer ?
#
loop_
_entity_poly.entity_id
_entity_poly.type
_entity_poly.pdbx_seq_one_letter_code
_entity_poly.pdbx_strand_id
1 'polypeptide(L)'
;MDLSRFKWPIIIIVVAAAIWLVTDPGVNYMYNKFTKGEVGADPKQDELNEAGLSRLAGFLMQTFRYQRAGEVFNECLRRFPQGKNALYNYYRLAKCVEKQGQYAECVKILQDLRDQEAHNTDDRVPTRDVLQLRIDKLVETHELGEIGTM
;
A
#
# COMPACT_ATOMS: atom_id res chain seq x y z
N MET A 1 -40.95 14.35 -2.63
CA MET A 1 -39.89 15.34 -2.86
C MET A 1 -39.04 14.83 -4.01
N ASP A 2 -39.13 15.44 -5.18
CA ASP A 2 -38.47 14.94 -6.39
C ASP A 2 -36.97 15.27 -6.35
N LEU A 3 -36.14 14.26 -6.04
CA LEU A 3 -34.68 14.39 -5.98
C LEU A 3 -34.02 14.48 -7.36
N SER A 4 -34.78 14.34 -8.46
CA SER A 4 -34.27 14.37 -9.85
C SER A 4 -33.41 15.60 -10.15
N ARG A 5 -33.78 16.78 -9.63
CA ARG A 5 -33.05 18.05 -9.82
C ARG A 5 -31.68 18.11 -9.13
N PHE A 6 -31.46 17.30 -8.09
CA PHE A 6 -30.20 17.30 -7.32
C PHE A 6 -29.25 16.17 -7.71
N LYS A 7 -29.70 15.17 -8.49
CA LYS A 7 -28.86 14.05 -8.93
C LYS A 7 -27.65 14.53 -9.73
N TRP A 8 -27.87 15.38 -10.72
CA TRP A 8 -26.80 15.88 -11.59
C TRP A 8 -25.76 16.72 -10.85
N PRO A 9 -26.12 17.72 -10.02
CA PRO A 9 -25.15 18.43 -9.19
C PRO A 9 -24.33 17.52 -8.27
N ILE A 10 -24.94 16.54 -7.61
CA ILE A 10 -24.23 15.60 -6.73
C ILE A 10 -23.25 14.75 -7.53
N ILE A 11 -23.67 14.22 -8.69
CA ILE A 11 -22.79 13.45 -9.58
C ILE A 11 -21.60 14.30 -10.01
N ILE A 12 -21.83 15.55 -10.42
CA ILE A 12 -20.76 16.47 -10.83
C ILE A 12 -19.76 16.70 -9.69
N ILE A 13 -20.24 16.92 -8.46
CA ILE A 13 -19.37 17.10 -7.29
C ILE A 13 -18.54 15.84 -7.03
N VAL A 14 -19.15 14.66 -7.10
CA VAL A 14 -18.45 13.38 -6.88
C VAL A 14 -17.38 13.16 -7.94
N VAL A 15 -17.68 13.43 -9.21
CA VAL A 15 -16.72 13.31 -10.32
C VAL A 15 -15.58 14.33 -10.16
N ALA A 16 -15.89 15.59 -9.83
CA ALA A 16 -14.88 16.61 -9.59
C ALA A 16 -13.95 16.24 -8.43
N ALA A 17 -14.50 15.71 -7.33
CA ALA A 17 -13.73 15.22 -6.20
C ALA A 17 -12.83 14.03 -6.58
N ALA A 18 -13.35 13.10 -7.39
CA ALA A 18 -12.56 11.96 -7.88
C ALA A 18 -11.39 12.42 -8.77
N ILE A 19 -11.63 13.37 -9.69
CA ILE A 19 -10.58 13.97 -10.52
C ILE A 19 -9.55 14.69 -9.64
N TRP A 20 -9.99 15.44 -8.63
CA TRP A 20 -9.10 16.13 -7.71
C TRP A 20 -8.21 15.18 -6.91
N LEU A 21 -8.71 14.01 -6.51
CA LEU A 21 -7.89 12.99 -5.83
C LEU A 21 -6.77 12.43 -6.71
N VAL A 22 -6.86 12.54 -8.03
CA VAL A 22 -5.75 12.18 -8.92
C VAL A 22 -4.61 13.21 -8.85
N THR A 23 -4.85 14.42 -8.35
CA THR A 23 -3.84 15.48 -8.24
C THR A 23 -3.03 15.41 -6.93
N ASP A 24 -1.83 15.98 -6.91
CA ASP A 24 -0.98 16.01 -5.70
C ASP A 24 -1.64 16.72 -4.50
N PRO A 25 -2.35 17.86 -4.65
CA PRO A 25 -3.09 18.46 -3.55
C PRO A 25 -4.13 17.51 -2.94
N GLY A 26 -4.84 16.75 -3.77
CA GLY A 26 -5.85 15.79 -3.31
C GLY A 26 -5.23 14.65 -2.52
N VAL A 27 -4.14 14.08 -3.04
CA VAL A 27 -3.37 13.02 -2.37
C VAL A 27 -2.80 13.55 -1.05
N ASN A 28 -2.21 14.74 -1.03
CA ASN A 28 -1.61 15.33 0.16
C ASN A 28 -2.65 15.65 1.24
N TYR A 29 -3.84 16.11 0.86
CA TYR A 29 -4.95 16.27 1.81
C TYR A 29 -5.31 14.95 2.49
N MET A 30 -5.46 13.86 1.71
CA MET A 30 -5.79 12.54 2.25
C MET A 30 -4.67 11.98 3.12
N TYR A 31 -3.42 12.10 2.68
CA TYR A 31 -2.24 11.72 3.47
C TYR A 31 -2.25 12.43 4.81
N ASN A 32 -2.35 13.77 4.81
CA ASN A 32 -2.36 14.58 6.02
C ASN A 32 -3.55 14.23 6.94
N LYS A 33 -4.72 13.95 6.36
CA LYS A 33 -5.90 13.53 7.14
C LYS A 33 -5.63 12.27 7.96
N PHE A 34 -4.95 11.27 7.38
CA PHE A 34 -4.68 10.01 8.07
C PHE A 34 -3.41 10.03 8.94
N THR A 35 -2.55 11.06 8.80
CA THR A 35 -1.34 11.24 9.62
C THR A 35 -1.47 12.28 10.73
N LYS A 36 -2.57 13.06 10.78
CA LYS A 36 -2.75 14.18 11.72
C LYS A 36 -2.77 13.81 13.21
N GLY A 37 -2.97 12.54 13.55
CA GLY A 37 -3.09 12.06 14.94
C GLY A 37 -1.82 11.41 15.49
N GLU A 38 -1.70 11.38 16.81
CA GLU A 38 -0.72 10.52 17.50
C GLU A 38 -1.21 9.06 17.47
N VAL A 39 -0.29 8.14 17.22
CA VAL A 39 -0.58 6.70 17.22
C VAL A 39 -0.78 6.24 18.66
N GLY A 40 -1.83 5.45 18.91
CA GLY A 40 -2.17 4.90 20.22
C GLY A 40 -3.16 5.76 21.02
N ALA A 41 -3.49 6.97 20.56
CA ALA A 41 -4.42 7.86 21.26
C ALA A 41 -5.88 7.37 21.20
N ASP A 42 -6.29 6.82 20.05
CA ASP A 42 -7.59 6.17 19.87
C ASP A 42 -7.44 4.96 18.94
N PRO A 43 -7.58 3.72 19.46
CA PRO A 43 -7.44 2.51 18.65
C PRO A 43 -8.37 2.45 17.43
N LYS A 44 -9.58 2.99 17.54
CA LYS A 44 -10.53 3.01 16.41
C LYS A 44 -10.06 4.00 15.34
N GLN A 45 -9.59 5.16 15.76
CA GLN A 45 -9.05 6.15 14.83
C GLN A 45 -7.77 5.65 14.16
N ASP A 46 -6.93 4.91 14.87
CA ASP A 46 -5.73 4.28 14.33
C ASP A 46 -6.06 3.22 13.28
N GLU A 47 -7.05 2.36 13.53
CA GLU A 47 -7.52 1.40 12.52
C GLU A 47 -8.06 2.13 11.27
N LEU A 48 -8.80 3.23 11.46
CA LEU A 48 -9.30 4.05 10.35
C LEU A 48 -8.15 4.73 9.57
N ASN A 49 -7.14 5.23 10.27
CA ASN A 49 -5.97 5.87 9.69
C ASN A 49 -5.12 4.87 8.91
N GLU A 50 -4.85 3.71 9.49
CA GLU A 50 -4.13 2.59 8.88
C GLU A 50 -4.84 2.15 7.59
N ALA A 51 -6.14 1.89 7.67
CA ALA A 51 -6.93 1.49 6.53
C ALA A 51 -7.05 2.63 5.49
N GLY A 52 -7.00 3.89 5.91
CA GLY A 52 -6.97 5.07 5.05
C GLY A 52 -5.69 5.18 4.23
N LEU A 53 -4.53 5.09 4.88
CA LEU A 53 -3.21 5.11 4.23
C LEU A 53 -3.04 3.91 3.30
N SER A 54 -3.44 2.71 3.75
CA SER A 54 -3.44 1.47 2.97
C SER A 54 -4.25 1.60 1.66
N ARG A 55 -5.41 2.28 1.69
CA ARG A 55 -6.23 2.55 0.49
C ARG A 55 -5.62 3.64 -0.38
N LEU A 56 -5.11 4.71 0.21
CA LEU A 56 -4.46 5.79 -0.53
C LEU A 56 -3.25 5.28 -1.33
N ALA A 57 -2.39 4.48 -0.70
CA ALA A 57 -1.26 3.85 -1.38
C ALA A 57 -1.72 2.90 -2.49
N GLY A 58 -2.77 2.10 -2.27
CA GLY A 58 -3.37 1.26 -3.31
C GLY A 58 -3.89 2.06 -4.51
N PHE A 59 -4.55 3.18 -4.27
CA PHE A 59 -5.00 4.10 -5.33
C PHE A 59 -3.81 4.69 -6.12
N LEU A 60 -2.72 5.04 -5.43
CA LEU A 60 -1.50 5.52 -6.07
C LEU A 60 -0.87 4.43 -6.96
N MET A 61 -0.88 3.17 -6.53
CA MET A 61 -0.46 2.04 -7.37
C MET A 61 -1.32 1.90 -8.63
N GLN A 62 -2.65 1.97 -8.49
CA GLN A 62 -3.60 1.87 -9.61
C GLN A 62 -3.43 3.02 -10.62
N THR A 63 -2.87 4.14 -10.17
CA THR A 63 -2.54 5.30 -11.02
C THR A 63 -1.05 5.36 -11.38
N PHE A 64 -0.34 4.25 -11.27
CA PHE A 64 1.08 4.07 -11.67
C PHE A 64 2.09 4.97 -10.93
N ARG A 65 1.69 5.58 -9.81
CA ARG A 65 2.53 6.47 -8.99
C ARG A 65 3.28 5.68 -7.94
N TYR A 66 4.13 4.74 -8.38
CA TYR A 66 4.76 3.74 -7.52
C TYR A 66 5.68 4.34 -6.44
N GLN A 67 6.44 5.38 -6.76
CA GLN A 67 7.29 6.10 -5.79
C GLN A 67 6.45 6.63 -4.62
N ARG A 68 5.41 7.42 -4.94
CA ARG A 68 4.51 8.00 -3.94
C ARG A 68 3.73 6.93 -3.18
N ALA A 69 3.32 5.85 -3.85
CA ALA A 69 2.69 4.71 -3.20
C ALA A 69 3.61 4.07 -2.15
N GLY A 70 4.89 3.87 -2.50
CA GLY A 70 5.91 3.34 -1.59
C GLY A 70 6.11 4.21 -0.35
N GLU A 71 6.18 5.53 -0.52
CA GLU A 71 6.27 6.48 0.60
C GLU A 71 5.08 6.36 1.56
N VAL A 72 3.85 6.29 1.02
CA VAL A 72 2.64 6.14 1.84
C VAL A 72 2.57 4.77 2.53
N PHE A 73 3.01 3.69 1.86
CA PHE A 73 3.11 2.38 2.50
C PHE A 73 4.15 2.37 3.63
N ASN A 74 5.33 2.94 3.40
CA ASN A 74 6.38 3.05 4.43
C ASN A 74 5.89 3.83 5.65
N GLU A 75 5.19 4.94 5.43
CA GLU A 75 4.60 5.70 6.54
C GLU A 75 3.52 4.90 7.28
N CYS A 76 2.67 4.19 6.54
CA CYS A 76 1.64 3.34 7.12
C CYS A 76 2.25 2.24 8.00
N LEU A 77 3.27 1.54 7.49
CA LEU A 77 3.97 0.46 8.18
C LEU A 77 4.80 0.95 9.37
N ARG A 78 5.39 2.15 9.27
CA ARG A 78 6.10 2.80 10.37
C ARG A 78 5.16 3.15 11.53
N ARG A 79 3.96 3.66 11.22
CA ARG A 79 2.96 4.04 12.23
C ARG A 79 2.19 2.84 12.78
N PHE A 80 1.92 1.85 11.94
CA PHE A 80 1.08 0.70 12.26
C PHE A 80 1.75 -0.62 11.86
N PRO A 81 2.91 -0.98 12.47
CA PRO A 81 3.68 -2.16 12.08
C PRO A 81 2.92 -3.47 12.33
N GLN A 82 1.97 -3.47 13.26
CA GLN A 82 1.08 -4.60 13.58
C GLN A 82 -0.37 -4.32 13.16
N GLY A 83 -0.57 -3.35 12.25
CA GLY A 83 -1.89 -2.99 11.75
C GLY A 83 -2.55 -4.14 10.99
N LYS A 84 -3.88 -4.11 10.90
CA LYS A 84 -4.68 -5.16 10.24
C LYS A 84 -4.30 -5.41 8.78
N ASN A 85 -3.75 -4.41 8.07
CA ASN A 85 -3.27 -4.58 6.71
C ASN A 85 -1.74 -4.55 6.60
N ALA A 86 -0.98 -4.66 7.70
CA ALA A 86 0.48 -4.55 7.68
C ALA A 86 1.14 -5.56 6.74
N LEU A 87 0.81 -6.85 6.85
CA LEU A 87 1.35 -7.90 5.98
C LEU A 87 1.02 -7.65 4.50
N TYR A 88 -0.23 -7.31 4.21
CA TYR A 88 -0.63 -6.96 2.84
C TYR A 88 -0.02 -5.63 2.35
N ASN A 89 0.27 -4.67 3.23
CA ASN A 89 0.99 -3.43 2.91
C ASN A 89 2.45 -3.73 2.54
N TYR A 90 3.15 -4.60 3.28
CA TYR A 90 4.49 -5.06 2.90
C TYR A 90 4.48 -5.72 1.51
N TYR A 91 3.53 -6.61 1.25
CA TYR A 91 3.44 -7.25 -0.07
C TYR A 91 3.17 -6.25 -1.21
N ARG A 92 2.35 -5.23 -0.97
CA ARG A 92 2.10 -4.16 -1.94
C ARG A 92 3.27 -3.19 -2.08
N LEU A 93 4.02 -2.94 -1.01
CA LEU A 93 5.28 -2.21 -1.05
C LEU A 93 6.30 -2.96 -1.91
N ALA A 94 6.42 -4.29 -1.78
CA ALA A 94 7.27 -5.12 -2.62
C ALA A 94 6.98 -4.91 -4.12
N LYS A 95 5.69 -4.80 -4.49
CA LYS A 95 5.29 -4.46 -5.87
C LYS A 95 5.69 -3.04 -6.28
N CYS A 96 5.61 -2.08 -5.38
CA CYS A 96 6.02 -0.70 -5.65
C CYS A 96 7.51 -0.61 -5.92
N VAL A 97 8.34 -1.23 -5.07
CA VAL A 97 9.81 -1.19 -5.22
C VAL A 97 10.28 -1.99 -6.45
N GLU A 98 9.63 -3.11 -6.77
CA GLU A 98 9.86 -3.82 -8.04
C GLU A 98 9.60 -2.92 -9.25
N LYS A 99 8.47 -2.20 -9.26
CA LYS A 99 8.12 -1.27 -10.35
C LYS A 99 9.05 -0.05 -10.44
N GLN A 100 9.81 0.21 -9.40
CA GLN A 100 10.87 1.24 -9.37
C GLN A 100 12.25 0.68 -9.75
N GLY A 101 12.37 -0.62 -10.05
CA GLY A 101 13.64 -1.27 -10.37
C GLY A 101 14.51 -1.59 -9.14
N GLN A 102 13.98 -1.44 -7.93
CA GLN A 102 14.67 -1.74 -6.68
C GLN A 102 14.51 -3.23 -6.34
N TYR A 103 15.07 -4.09 -7.20
CA TYR A 103 14.83 -5.53 -7.15
C TYR A 103 15.42 -6.19 -5.89
N ALA A 104 16.57 -5.73 -5.41
CA ALA A 104 17.17 -6.25 -4.18
C ALA A 104 16.29 -5.98 -2.94
N GLU A 105 15.66 -4.80 -2.86
CA GLU A 105 14.71 -4.47 -1.80
C GLU A 105 13.41 -5.28 -1.94
N CYS A 106 12.92 -5.45 -3.16
CA CYS A 106 11.77 -6.31 -3.43
C CYS A 106 12.01 -7.72 -2.89
N VAL A 107 13.16 -8.33 -3.22
CA VAL A 107 13.53 -9.67 -2.76
C VAL A 107 13.55 -9.75 -1.24
N LYS A 108 14.16 -8.79 -0.55
CA LYS A 108 14.18 -8.75 0.92
C LYS A 108 12.77 -8.77 1.51
N ILE A 109 11.88 -7.89 1.04
CA ILE A 109 10.49 -7.84 1.53
C ILE A 109 9.77 -9.17 1.26
N LEU A 110 10.00 -9.81 0.10
CA LEU A 110 9.40 -11.10 -0.21
C LEU A 110 9.95 -12.24 0.65
N GLN A 111 11.25 -12.22 0.98
CA GLN A 111 11.88 -13.17 1.90
C GLN A 111 11.29 -13.01 3.30
N ASP A 112 11.18 -11.79 3.82
CA ASP A 112 10.57 -11.52 5.13
C ASP A 112 9.13 -12.05 5.20
N LEU A 113 8.32 -11.78 4.16
CA LEU A 113 6.94 -12.27 4.06
C LEU A 113 6.87 -13.81 3.99
N ARG A 114 7.80 -14.43 3.28
CA ARG A 114 7.90 -15.89 3.13
C ARG A 114 8.28 -16.53 4.47
N ASP A 115 9.26 -15.97 5.17
CA ASP A 115 9.87 -16.57 6.37
C ASP A 115 8.98 -16.43 7.60
N GLN A 116 8.18 -15.38 7.67
CA GLN A 116 7.13 -15.24 8.71
C GLN A 116 5.82 -15.98 8.38
N GLU A 117 5.78 -16.74 7.28
CA GLU A 117 4.59 -17.43 6.78
C GLU A 117 3.35 -16.51 6.69
N ALA A 118 3.53 -15.31 6.13
CA ALA A 118 2.53 -14.24 6.16
C ALA A 118 1.15 -14.66 5.64
N HIS A 119 1.08 -15.58 4.67
CA HIS A 119 -0.17 -16.12 4.13
C HIS A 119 -1.07 -16.77 5.20
N ASN A 120 -0.47 -17.41 6.21
CA ASN A 120 -1.23 -18.07 7.29
C ASN A 120 -2.01 -17.06 8.14
N THR A 121 -1.55 -15.80 8.16
CA THR A 121 -2.18 -14.70 8.90
C THR A 121 -3.04 -13.82 7.99
N ASP A 122 -2.61 -13.61 6.74
CA ASP A 122 -3.27 -12.74 5.76
C ASP A 122 -3.27 -13.40 4.37
N ASP A 123 -4.40 -13.98 3.98
CA ASP A 123 -4.60 -14.73 2.74
C ASP A 123 -4.40 -13.90 1.46
N ARG A 124 -4.39 -12.56 1.57
CA ARG A 124 -4.10 -11.63 0.47
C ARG A 124 -2.61 -11.61 0.12
N VAL A 125 -1.74 -12.04 1.03
CA VAL A 125 -0.33 -12.28 0.75
C VAL A 125 -0.21 -13.65 0.07
N PRO A 126 0.54 -13.80 -1.03
CA PRO A 126 0.71 -15.11 -1.67
C PRO A 126 1.33 -16.16 -0.75
N THR A 127 1.09 -17.44 -1.05
CA THR A 127 1.69 -18.57 -0.33
C THR A 127 3.21 -18.55 -0.42
N ARG A 128 3.86 -19.24 0.54
CA ARG A 128 5.31 -19.39 0.63
C ARG A 128 5.95 -19.78 -0.71
N ASP A 129 5.40 -20.79 -1.37
CA ASP A 129 5.92 -21.30 -2.65
C ASP A 129 5.81 -20.26 -3.78
N VAL A 130 4.74 -19.47 -3.80
CA VAL A 130 4.54 -18.40 -4.80
C VAL A 130 5.50 -17.25 -4.55
N LEU A 131 5.76 -16.91 -3.28
CA LEU A 131 6.78 -15.92 -2.93
C LEU A 131 8.18 -16.40 -3.33
N GLN A 132 8.51 -17.67 -3.05
CA GLN A 132 9.79 -18.27 -3.43
C GLN A 132 10.01 -18.22 -4.95
N LEU A 133 9.04 -18.67 -5.73
CA LEU A 133 9.14 -18.65 -7.19
C LEU A 133 9.36 -17.23 -7.75
N ARG A 134 8.74 -16.22 -7.10
CA ARG A 134 8.94 -14.82 -7.50
C ARG A 134 10.31 -14.29 -7.09
N ILE A 135 10.83 -14.69 -5.93
CA ILE A 135 12.20 -14.37 -5.49
C ILE A 135 13.21 -14.96 -6.48
N ASP A 136 13.11 -16.25 -6.78
CA ASP A 136 14.04 -16.96 -7.67
C ASP A 136 14.08 -16.28 -9.04
N LYS A 137 12.91 -15.96 -9.59
CA LYS A 137 12.80 -15.25 -10.86
C LYS A 137 13.47 -13.87 -10.82
N LEU A 138 13.27 -13.09 -9.75
CA LEU A 138 13.87 -11.76 -9.62
C LEU A 138 15.40 -11.84 -9.49
N VAL A 139 15.90 -12.82 -8.72
CA VAL A 139 17.34 -13.03 -8.51
C VAL A 139 18.00 -13.46 -9.83
N GLU A 140 17.40 -14.41 -10.56
CA GLU A 140 17.90 -14.89 -11.84
C GLU A 140 17.86 -13.79 -12.92
N THR A 141 16.71 -13.14 -13.09
CA THR A 141 16.49 -12.15 -14.17
C THR A 141 17.34 -10.88 -13.98
N HIS A 142 17.68 -10.54 -12.74
CA HIS A 142 18.42 -9.31 -12.41
C HIS A 142 19.81 -9.57 -11.84
N GLU A 143 20.32 -10.80 -11.93
CA GLU A 143 21.68 -11.20 -11.54
C GLU A 143 22.05 -10.74 -10.11
N LEU A 144 21.10 -10.81 -9.17
CA LEU A 144 21.25 -10.18 -7.85
C LEU A 144 22.19 -10.93 -6.89
N GLY A 145 22.76 -12.06 -7.32
CA GLY A 145 23.58 -12.94 -6.48
C GLY A 145 22.80 -13.50 -5.27
N GLU A 146 23.52 -14.06 -4.30
CA GLU A 146 22.91 -14.45 -3.03
C GLU A 146 22.57 -13.19 -2.21
N ILE A 147 21.31 -12.77 -2.26
CA ILE A 147 20.77 -11.79 -1.31
C ILE A 147 20.60 -12.53 0.02
N GLY A 148 21.63 -12.41 0.86
CA GLY A 148 21.78 -13.14 2.12
C GLY A 148 20.55 -13.05 3.01
N THR A 149 20.09 -14.22 3.46
CA THR A 149 19.25 -14.39 4.64
C THR A 149 19.99 -13.82 5.85
N MET A 150 19.59 -12.66 6.35
CA MET A 150 19.97 -12.21 7.69
C MET A 150 19.10 -12.89 8.73
#